data_AF-B0ECS1-F1
#
_entry.id   AF-B0ECS1-F1
#
_cell.length_a   1.000
_cell.length_b   1.000
_cell.length_c   1.000
_cell.angle_alpha   90.00
_cell.angle_beta   90.00
_cell.angle_gamma   90.00
#
_symmetry.space_group_name_H-M   'P 1'
#
loop_
_entity.id
_entity.type
_entity.pdbx_description
1 polymer ?
#
loop_
_entity_poly.entity_id
_entity_poly.type
_entity_poly.pdbx_seq_one_letter_code
_entity_poly.pdbx_strand_id
1 'polypeptide(L)'
;MSDFNELFFINNKPTPLLYAYMKIMVKSVSLGEARMTCRVLLQYANAQGFLKEMLLWFGWEEIESTPPATFIFRGNSSFTRLLCYYMEEELQDFLKKTVGKLVTDMITEIELNFDPSSLHDKTNENLLFENLDVVCVVLNKFASLIVDNLSLIPIKFSGIIRDLMAKIKRKDSDIETRYTTFKTIFFLRFLFPALNHAEKYIPSELRCDLIQVKEQIPQIVRFGQIVVNGKESDDQLSKYILKACGPLSKAVETVFNYFCSFSSHRPKELSGINFKEQQLLTTEILSFIKPFLSQFKEHLEESGNNELFRKLFDLIKRGKTPQKPTLELEPLEYSTKKLHKYLMKRIEELKIENDYYSTRIKEFHNDIKIMRFIIEKVSQKKECLK
;
A
#
# COMPACT_ATOMS: atom_id res chain seq x y z
N MET A 1 14.17 -24.61 12.31
CA MET A 1 13.66 -23.28 11.92
C MET A 1 12.97 -23.25 10.54
N SER A 2 13.01 -24.32 9.73
CA SER A 2 12.24 -24.43 8.45
C SER A 2 10.74 -24.41 8.70
N ASP A 3 10.34 -24.97 9.83
CA ASP A 3 8.95 -25.16 10.23
C ASP A 3 8.17 -23.85 10.44
N PHE A 4 8.84 -22.72 10.67
CA PHE A 4 8.15 -21.46 10.99
C PHE A 4 7.66 -20.71 9.75
N ASN A 5 8.44 -20.68 8.67
CA ASN A 5 7.97 -20.07 7.42
C ASN A 5 6.83 -20.89 6.83
N GLU A 6 6.94 -22.21 6.93
CA GLU A 6 5.88 -23.17 6.56
C GLU A 6 4.63 -23.07 7.44
N LEU A 7 4.69 -22.37 8.57
CA LEU A 7 3.54 -22.19 9.44
C LEU A 7 2.49 -21.27 8.80
N PHE A 8 2.94 -20.18 8.17
CA PHE A 8 2.07 -19.17 7.54
C PHE A 8 2.14 -19.19 6.01
N PHE A 9 3.21 -19.73 5.43
CA PHE A 9 3.42 -19.73 3.98
C PHE A 9 4.10 -21.03 3.50
N ILE A 10 3.41 -21.80 2.65
CA ILE A 10 3.96 -23.02 2.03
C ILE A 10 3.92 -22.87 0.52
N ASN A 11 5.03 -23.12 -0.18
CA ASN A 11 5.11 -23.06 -1.64
C ASN A 11 4.57 -21.76 -2.24
N ASN A 12 4.92 -20.64 -1.61
CA ASN A 12 4.45 -19.30 -1.94
C ASN A 12 2.93 -19.08 -1.80
N LYS A 13 2.24 -19.84 -0.95
CA LYS A 13 0.80 -19.70 -0.69
C LYS A 13 0.52 -19.53 0.82
N PRO A 14 -0.45 -18.69 1.20
CA PRO A 14 -0.94 -18.63 2.57
C PRO A 14 -1.42 -20.00 3.06
N THR A 15 -1.05 -20.38 4.28
CA THR A 15 -1.61 -21.58 4.93
C THR A 15 -2.97 -21.27 5.56
N PRO A 16 -3.79 -22.29 5.86
CA PRO A 16 -5.00 -22.15 6.67
C PRO A 16 -4.78 -21.42 8.00
N LEU A 17 -3.59 -21.50 8.59
CA LEU A 17 -3.26 -20.74 9.79
C LEU A 17 -3.20 -19.23 9.53
N LEU A 18 -2.66 -18.80 8.39
CA LEU A 18 -2.61 -17.37 8.05
C LEU A 18 -4.03 -16.82 7.85
N TYR A 19 -4.91 -17.59 7.22
CA TYR A 19 -6.34 -17.27 7.13
C TYR A 19 -7.00 -17.17 8.51
N ALA A 20 -6.73 -18.14 9.40
CA ALA A 20 -7.20 -18.12 10.78
C ALA A 20 -6.74 -16.85 11.51
N TYR A 21 -5.47 -16.47 11.37
CA TYR A 21 -4.92 -15.25 11.95
C TYR A 21 -5.63 -14.01 11.43
N MET A 22 -5.84 -13.90 10.11
CA MET A 22 -6.55 -12.77 9.51
C MET A 22 -8.00 -12.68 10.00
N LYS A 23 -8.69 -13.82 10.18
CA LYS A 23 -10.07 -13.86 10.67
C LYS A 23 -10.16 -13.50 12.15
N ILE A 24 -9.36 -14.15 12.99
CA ILE A 24 -9.42 -14.02 14.45
C ILE A 24 -8.78 -12.70 14.87
N MET A 25 -7.50 -12.50 14.52
CA MET A 25 -6.63 -11.46 15.08
C MET A 25 -6.70 -10.13 14.34
N VAL A 26 -7.23 -10.08 13.11
CA VAL A 26 -7.35 -8.82 12.34
C VAL A 26 -8.81 -8.39 12.19
N LYS A 27 -9.71 -9.33 11.87
CA LYS A 27 -11.12 -9.02 11.60
C LYS A 27 -12.01 -9.04 12.86
N SER A 28 -11.81 -10.00 13.76
CA SER A 28 -12.74 -10.26 14.87
C SER A 28 -12.41 -9.52 16.18
N VAL A 29 -11.24 -8.87 16.25
CA VAL A 29 -10.83 -8.05 17.41
C VAL A 29 -11.19 -6.57 17.24
N SER A 30 -11.06 -5.81 18.32
CA SER A 30 -11.22 -4.35 18.32
C SER A 30 -10.21 -3.68 17.37
N LEU A 31 -10.49 -2.44 16.93
CA LEU A 31 -9.57 -1.71 16.05
C LEU A 31 -8.19 -1.48 16.68
N GLY A 32 -8.14 -1.24 18.00
CA GLY A 32 -6.90 -1.06 18.75
C GLY A 32 -6.04 -2.32 18.74
N GLU A 33 -6.63 -3.47 19.05
CA GLU A 33 -5.96 -4.77 19.01
C GLU A 33 -5.54 -5.15 17.59
N ALA A 34 -6.41 -4.88 16.60
CA ALA A 34 -6.09 -5.11 15.19
C ALA A 34 -4.85 -4.33 14.74
N ARG A 35 -4.59 -3.11 15.25
CA ARG A 35 -3.36 -2.36 14.95
C ARG A 35 -2.13 -3.18 15.34
N MET A 36 -2.14 -3.68 16.57
CA MET A 36 -1.00 -4.38 17.16
C MET A 36 -0.74 -5.70 16.43
N THR A 37 -1.80 -6.46 16.15
CA THR A 37 -1.69 -7.75 15.45
C THR A 37 -1.31 -7.59 13.99
N CYS A 38 -1.78 -6.54 13.31
CA CYS A 38 -1.34 -6.17 11.97
C CYS A 38 0.14 -5.79 11.97
N ARG A 39 0.60 -4.95 12.90
CA ARG A 39 2.01 -4.55 13.01
C ARG A 39 2.92 -5.77 13.16
N VAL A 40 2.60 -6.66 14.09
CA VAL A 40 3.38 -7.88 14.33
C VAL A 40 3.38 -8.78 13.08
N LEU A 41 2.24 -8.94 12.41
CA LEU A 41 2.16 -9.74 11.19
C LEU A 41 2.98 -9.13 10.03
N LEU A 42 2.91 -7.81 9.84
CA LEU A 42 3.65 -7.10 8.80
C LEU A 42 5.16 -7.19 9.04
N GLN A 43 5.61 -6.96 10.28
CA GLN A 43 7.02 -7.10 10.66
C GLN A 43 7.50 -8.54 10.45
N TYR A 44 6.72 -9.52 10.90
CA TYR A 44 7.01 -10.94 10.67
C TYR A 44 7.14 -11.25 9.17
N ALA A 45 6.14 -10.88 8.37
CA ALA A 45 6.15 -11.15 6.93
C ALA A 45 7.27 -10.42 6.20
N ASN A 46 7.65 -9.22 6.66
CA ASN A 46 8.77 -8.46 6.12
C ASN A 46 10.10 -9.16 6.41
N ALA A 47 10.35 -9.52 7.67
CA ALA A 47 11.56 -10.21 8.08
C ALA A 47 11.71 -11.58 7.40
N GLN A 48 10.59 -12.25 7.12
CA GLN A 48 10.59 -13.53 6.41
C GLN A 48 10.59 -13.41 4.87
N GLY A 49 10.54 -12.20 4.34
CA GLY A 49 10.65 -11.93 2.91
C GLY A 49 9.44 -12.35 2.07
N PHE A 50 8.24 -12.42 2.67
CA PHE A 50 6.99 -12.77 1.96
C PHE A 50 5.91 -11.68 2.07
N LEU A 51 6.24 -10.49 2.59
CA LEU A 51 5.26 -9.40 2.81
C LEU A 51 4.48 -9.04 1.54
N LYS A 52 5.16 -8.88 0.40
CA LYS A 52 4.52 -8.53 -0.86
C LYS A 52 3.56 -9.63 -1.29
N GLU A 53 4.01 -10.88 -1.25
CA GLU A 53 3.25 -12.05 -1.61
C GLU A 53 2.01 -12.21 -0.73
N MET A 54 2.14 -12.03 0.59
CA MET A 54 1.01 -12.06 1.53
C MET A 54 -0.05 -11.01 1.18
N LEU A 55 0.36 -9.75 0.99
CA LEU A 55 -0.57 -8.68 0.65
C LEU A 55 -1.25 -8.93 -0.70
N LEU A 56 -0.52 -9.42 -1.70
CA LEU A 56 -1.10 -9.75 -3.01
C LEU A 56 -2.08 -10.91 -2.93
N TRP A 57 -1.78 -11.98 -2.19
CA TRP A 57 -2.69 -13.11 -2.05
C TRP A 57 -4.03 -12.71 -1.45
N PHE A 58 -4.01 -12.01 -0.31
CA PHE A 58 -5.23 -11.56 0.33
C PHE A 58 -5.98 -10.50 -0.48
N GLY A 59 -5.25 -9.61 -1.16
CA GLY A 59 -5.87 -8.64 -2.07
C GLY A 59 -6.53 -9.31 -3.28
N TRP A 60 -5.88 -10.31 -3.87
CA TRP A 60 -6.44 -11.09 -4.98
C TRP A 60 -7.67 -11.89 -4.57
N GLU A 61 -7.64 -12.51 -3.39
CA GLU A 61 -8.79 -13.23 -2.85
C GLU A 61 -10.00 -12.29 -2.64
N GLU A 62 -9.79 -11.11 -2.06
CA GLU A 62 -10.88 -10.13 -1.91
C GLU A 62 -11.39 -9.62 -3.26
N ILE A 63 -10.49 -9.38 -4.23
CA ILE A 63 -10.88 -9.04 -5.61
C ILE A 63 -11.76 -10.15 -6.20
N GLU A 64 -11.36 -11.41 -6.08
CA GLU A 64 -12.12 -12.53 -6.65
C GLU A 64 -13.46 -12.76 -5.95
N SER A 65 -13.49 -12.67 -4.62
CA SER A 65 -14.66 -12.96 -3.79
C SER A 65 -15.69 -11.84 -3.70
N THR A 66 -15.42 -10.64 -4.24
CA THR A 66 -16.34 -9.48 -4.18
C THR A 66 -17.09 -9.26 -5.50
N PRO A 67 -18.34 -9.75 -5.63
CA PRO A 67 -19.27 -9.29 -6.65
C PRO A 67 -20.24 -8.22 -6.08
N PRO A 68 -20.55 -7.13 -6.81
CA PRO A 68 -19.95 -6.70 -8.08
C PRO A 68 -18.59 -5.99 -7.89
N ALA A 69 -17.81 -5.87 -8.98
CA ALA A 69 -16.45 -5.32 -8.95
C ALA A 69 -16.36 -3.88 -8.42
N THR A 70 -17.45 -3.12 -8.51
CA THR A 70 -17.58 -1.77 -7.94
C THR A 70 -17.49 -1.71 -6.42
N PHE A 71 -17.64 -2.85 -5.72
CA PHE A 71 -17.54 -2.96 -4.25
C PHE A 71 -16.18 -3.43 -3.75
N ILE A 72 -15.24 -3.74 -4.65
CA ILE A 72 -13.90 -4.21 -4.27
C ILE A 72 -13.26 -3.23 -3.30
N PHE A 73 -12.76 -3.74 -2.18
CA PHE A 73 -12.15 -2.97 -1.09
C PHE A 73 -13.06 -1.89 -0.48
N ARG A 74 -14.39 -1.95 -0.59
CA ARG A 74 -15.28 -1.02 0.13
C ARG A 74 -15.67 -1.49 1.53
N GLY A 75 -15.59 -2.78 1.81
CA GLY A 75 -15.88 -3.35 3.13
C GLY A 75 -14.70 -3.24 4.09
N ASN A 76 -14.95 -3.44 5.39
CA ASN A 76 -13.90 -3.55 6.40
C ASN A 76 -13.41 -5.00 6.54
N SER A 77 -12.94 -5.59 5.44
CA SER A 77 -12.34 -6.93 5.41
C SER A 77 -11.06 -7.01 6.25
N SER A 78 -10.56 -8.24 6.49
CA SER A 78 -9.25 -8.43 7.11
C SER A 78 -8.13 -7.85 6.24
N PHE A 79 -8.19 -8.02 4.92
CA PHE A 79 -7.21 -7.47 3.98
C PHE A 79 -7.21 -5.94 3.98
N THR A 80 -8.37 -5.28 3.84
CA THR A 80 -8.43 -3.81 3.83
C THR A 80 -7.90 -3.21 5.12
N ARG A 81 -8.18 -3.82 6.29
CA ARG A 81 -7.58 -3.41 7.57
C ARG A 81 -6.06 -3.53 7.53
N LEU A 82 -5.54 -4.69 7.11
CA LEU A 82 -4.10 -4.93 7.02
C LEU A 82 -3.41 -3.95 6.04
N LEU A 83 -4.03 -3.71 4.88
CA LEU A 83 -3.52 -2.78 3.87
C LEU A 83 -3.51 -1.34 4.38
N CYS A 84 -4.56 -0.89 5.09
CA CYS A 84 -4.58 0.43 5.73
C CYS A 84 -3.43 0.58 6.73
N TYR A 85 -3.20 -0.42 7.59
CA TYR A 85 -2.05 -0.38 8.52
C TYR A 85 -0.70 -0.34 7.80
N TYR A 86 -0.56 -1.16 6.75
CA TYR A 86 0.66 -1.16 5.94
C TYR A 86 0.90 0.21 5.29
N MET A 87 -0.13 0.84 4.74
CA MET A 87 -0.04 2.18 4.17
C MET A 87 0.31 3.23 5.22
N GLU A 88 -0.33 3.18 6.39
CA GLU A 88 -0.04 4.11 7.49
C GLU A 88 1.43 4.01 7.92
N GLU A 89 2.00 2.81 8.06
CA GLU A 89 3.40 2.63 8.51
C GLU A 89 4.43 2.98 7.41
N GLU A 90 4.24 2.47 6.18
CA GLU A 90 5.25 2.61 5.12
C GLU A 90 5.26 3.97 4.44
N LEU A 91 4.14 4.71 4.49
CA LEU A 91 3.97 5.99 3.79
C LEU A 91 4.04 7.19 4.74
N GLN A 92 4.65 7.04 5.92
CA GLN A 92 4.77 8.11 6.92
C GLN A 92 5.42 9.38 6.35
N ASP A 93 6.52 9.25 5.61
CA ASP A 93 7.23 10.40 5.06
C ASP A 93 6.39 11.12 3.99
N PHE A 94 5.69 10.35 3.16
CA PHE A 94 4.73 10.88 2.20
C PHE A 94 3.58 11.63 2.92
N LEU A 95 3.00 11.05 3.97
CA LEU A 95 1.91 11.68 4.73
C LEU A 95 2.35 12.96 5.45
N LYS A 96 3.54 12.99 6.04
CA LYS A 96 4.10 14.21 6.67
C LYS A 96 4.25 15.34 5.66
N LYS A 97 4.74 15.03 4.45
CA LYS A 97 4.97 16.03 3.39
C LYS A 97 3.71 16.42 2.62
N THR A 98 2.64 15.64 2.73
CA THR A 98 1.34 15.93 2.11
C THR A 98 0.34 16.45 3.12
N VAL A 99 -0.24 15.56 3.92
CA VAL A 99 -1.23 15.87 4.97
C VAL A 99 -0.64 16.79 6.04
N GLY A 100 0.54 16.45 6.57
CA GLY A 100 1.17 17.23 7.62
C GLY A 100 1.47 18.67 7.18
N LYS A 101 2.02 18.83 5.97
CA LYS A 101 2.29 20.14 5.37
C LYS A 101 1.00 20.92 5.09
N LEU A 102 -0.02 20.29 4.50
CA LEU A 102 -1.31 20.96 4.23
C LEU A 102 -1.93 21.54 5.51
N VAL A 103 -2.01 20.73 6.56
CA VAL A 103 -2.63 21.16 7.82
C VAL A 103 -1.77 22.18 8.56
N THR A 104 -0.44 22.05 8.48
CA THR A 104 0.46 23.10 8.97
C THR A 104 0.16 24.43 8.29
N ASP A 105 -0.02 24.41 6.97
CA ASP A 105 -0.29 25.61 6.19
C ASP A 105 -1.65 26.20 6.54
N MET A 106 -2.68 25.38 6.72
CA MET A 106 -3.99 25.85 7.19
C MET A 106 -3.92 26.52 8.56
N ILE A 107 -3.06 26.03 9.47
CA ILE A 107 -2.85 26.65 10.78
C ILE A 107 -2.13 28.00 10.66
N THR A 108 -1.11 28.09 9.80
CA THR A 108 -0.23 29.27 9.74
C THR A 108 -0.68 30.35 8.77
N GLU A 109 -1.41 29.98 7.72
CA GLU A 109 -1.83 30.88 6.63
C GLU A 109 -3.30 31.26 6.81
N ILE A 110 -3.56 32.49 7.25
CA ILE A 110 -4.93 33.00 7.49
C ILE A 110 -5.82 32.90 6.25
N GLU A 111 -5.25 33.01 5.04
CA GLU A 111 -5.97 32.92 3.77
C GLU A 111 -6.58 31.53 3.50
N LEU A 112 -6.14 30.50 4.24
CA LEU A 112 -6.68 29.14 4.13
C LEU A 112 -7.77 28.85 5.16
N ASN A 113 -8.12 29.81 6.01
CA ASN A 113 -9.18 29.68 7.00
C ASN A 113 -10.54 30.03 6.41
N PHE A 114 -11.53 29.19 6.71
CA PHE A 114 -12.94 29.41 6.37
C PHE A 114 -13.84 28.98 7.52
N ASP A 115 -15.04 29.54 7.59
CA ASP A 115 -16.06 29.11 8.56
C ASP A 115 -16.73 27.82 8.07
N PRO A 116 -16.61 26.68 8.78
CA PRO A 116 -17.25 25.43 8.38
C PRO A 116 -18.78 25.49 8.44
N SER A 117 -19.34 26.36 9.27
CA SER A 117 -20.79 26.44 9.53
C SER A 117 -21.53 27.06 8.35
N SER A 118 -20.91 28.05 7.71
CA SER A 118 -21.47 28.77 6.56
C SER A 118 -21.63 27.87 5.32
N LEU A 119 -20.85 26.79 5.21
CA LEU A 119 -20.95 25.80 4.12
C LEU A 119 -22.27 25.01 4.11
N HIS A 120 -23.05 25.15 5.18
CA HIS A 120 -24.38 24.58 5.31
C HIS A 120 -25.50 25.63 5.25
N ASP A 121 -25.15 26.92 5.31
CA ASP A 121 -26.10 28.02 5.32
C ASP A 121 -26.40 28.49 3.89
N LYS A 122 -27.64 28.23 3.45
CA LYS A 122 -28.12 28.65 2.13
C LYS A 122 -28.69 30.07 2.11
N THR A 123 -28.75 30.74 3.27
CA THR A 123 -29.35 32.09 3.38
C THR A 123 -28.38 33.20 2.98
N ASN A 124 -27.07 32.95 3.07
CA ASN A 124 -26.02 33.89 2.65
C ASN A 124 -25.14 33.27 1.56
N GLU A 125 -25.62 33.33 0.32
CA GLU A 125 -24.93 32.74 -0.84
C GLU A 125 -23.52 33.31 -1.06
N ASN A 126 -23.31 34.61 -0.81
CA ASN A 126 -21.99 35.23 -0.99
C ASN A 126 -20.95 34.63 -0.05
N LEU A 127 -21.27 34.54 1.25
CA LEU A 127 -20.38 33.94 2.24
C LEU A 127 -20.15 32.44 1.96
N LEU A 128 -21.16 31.74 1.46
CA LEU A 128 -21.03 30.35 1.04
C LEU A 128 -19.99 30.22 -0.10
N PHE A 129 -20.11 31.01 -1.17
CA PHE A 129 -19.17 30.94 -2.30
C PHE A 129 -17.75 31.40 -1.94
N GLU A 130 -17.59 32.42 -1.10
CA GLU A 130 -16.28 32.84 -0.58
C GLU A 130 -15.58 31.71 0.19
N ASN A 131 -16.28 31.03 1.10
CA ASN A 131 -15.70 29.90 1.83
C ASN A 131 -15.42 28.70 0.90
N LEU A 132 -16.22 28.51 -0.14
CA LEU A 132 -15.96 27.47 -1.15
C LEU A 132 -14.72 27.77 -1.98
N ASP A 133 -14.44 29.04 -2.29
CA ASP A 133 -13.22 29.42 -2.97
C ASP A 133 -11.99 29.06 -2.13
N VAL A 134 -12.05 29.33 -0.82
CA VAL A 134 -10.99 28.90 0.11
C VAL A 134 -10.85 27.37 0.13
N VAL A 135 -11.95 26.63 0.22
CA VAL A 135 -11.94 25.16 0.12
C VAL A 135 -11.27 24.69 -1.17
N CYS A 136 -11.58 25.33 -2.31
CA CYS A 136 -10.96 25.01 -3.59
C CYS A 136 -9.46 25.29 -3.59
N VAL A 137 -9.01 26.40 -2.98
CA VAL A 137 -7.58 26.71 -2.81
C VAL A 137 -6.90 25.62 -1.97
N VAL A 138 -7.49 25.22 -0.84
CA VAL A 138 -6.95 24.16 0.02
C VAL A 138 -6.87 22.82 -0.72
N LEU A 139 -7.90 22.43 -1.46
CA LEU A 139 -7.90 21.18 -2.25
C LEU A 139 -6.90 21.21 -3.40
N ASN A 140 -6.70 22.36 -4.04
CA ASN A 140 -5.70 22.54 -5.09
C ASN A 140 -4.28 22.48 -4.53
N LYS A 141 -4.05 23.04 -3.34
CA LYS A 141 -2.79 22.90 -2.60
C LYS A 141 -2.55 21.46 -2.16
N PHE A 142 -3.58 20.74 -1.74
CA PHE A 142 -3.46 19.32 -1.42
C PHE A 142 -3.08 18.50 -2.67
N ALA A 143 -3.68 18.82 -3.82
CA ALA A 143 -3.39 18.18 -5.09
C ALA A 143 -1.92 18.35 -5.52
N SER A 144 -1.37 19.56 -5.41
CA SER A 144 0.04 19.81 -5.72
C SER A 144 0.96 19.05 -4.77
N LEU A 145 0.69 19.10 -3.46
CA LEU A 145 1.47 18.37 -2.46
C LEU A 145 1.49 16.87 -2.74
N ILE A 146 0.36 16.26 -3.12
CA ILE A 146 0.28 14.84 -3.48
C ILE A 146 1.21 14.52 -4.66
N VAL A 147 1.15 15.31 -5.74
CA VAL A 147 1.92 15.07 -6.96
C VAL A 147 3.41 15.31 -6.74
N ASP A 148 3.77 16.39 -6.07
CA ASP A 148 5.16 16.79 -5.82
C ASP A 148 5.92 15.79 -4.95
N ASN A 149 5.20 15.03 -4.11
CA ASN A 149 5.77 14.08 -3.17
C ASN A 149 5.64 12.61 -3.59
N LEU A 150 5.18 12.29 -4.81
CA LEU A 150 5.06 10.90 -5.28
C LEU A 150 6.38 10.11 -5.21
N SER A 151 7.52 10.80 -5.29
CA SER A 151 8.86 10.19 -5.17
C SER A 151 9.16 9.62 -3.78
N LEU A 152 8.43 10.03 -2.74
CA LEU A 152 8.56 9.52 -1.38
C LEU A 152 7.83 8.18 -1.17
N ILE A 153 7.01 7.75 -2.13
CA ILE A 153 6.29 6.49 -2.05
C ILE A 153 7.27 5.32 -2.30
N PRO A 154 7.42 4.37 -1.36
CA PRO A 154 8.32 3.24 -1.53
C PRO A 154 7.96 2.40 -2.76
N ILE A 155 9.00 1.98 -3.48
CA ILE A 155 8.90 1.15 -4.69
C ILE A 155 8.10 -0.12 -4.42
N LYS A 156 8.30 -0.73 -3.25
CA LYS A 156 7.58 -1.93 -2.81
C LYS A 156 6.07 -1.71 -2.75
N PHE A 157 5.63 -0.57 -2.19
CA PHE A 157 4.21 -0.21 -2.17
C PHE A 157 3.68 0.02 -3.59
N SER A 158 4.40 0.76 -4.42
CA SER A 158 4.02 0.98 -5.82
C SER A 158 3.86 -0.31 -6.61
N GLY A 159 4.74 -1.29 -6.38
CA GLY A 159 4.64 -2.62 -6.95
C GLY A 159 3.40 -3.39 -6.49
N ILE A 160 3.02 -3.29 -5.21
CA ILE A 160 1.80 -3.92 -4.67
C ILE A 160 0.56 -3.32 -5.32
N ILE A 161 0.43 -1.99 -5.33
CA ILE A 161 -0.75 -1.31 -5.92
C ILE A 161 -0.87 -1.63 -7.41
N ARG A 162 0.23 -1.56 -8.16
CA ARG A 162 0.25 -1.94 -9.58
C ARG A 162 -0.27 -3.36 -9.80
N ASP A 163 0.22 -4.32 -9.03
CA ASP A 163 -0.13 -5.74 -9.20
C ASP A 163 -1.61 -5.99 -8.80
N LEU A 164 -2.14 -5.26 -7.81
CA LEU A 164 -3.58 -5.26 -7.48
C LEU A 164 -4.42 -4.66 -8.63
N MET A 165 -4.01 -3.51 -9.18
CA MET A 165 -4.69 -2.89 -10.33
C MET A 165 -4.68 -3.79 -11.56
N ALA A 166 -3.56 -4.49 -11.80
CA ALA A 166 -3.47 -5.49 -12.86
C ALA A 166 -4.41 -6.68 -12.63
N LYS A 167 -4.59 -7.12 -11.38
CA LYS A 167 -5.54 -8.17 -11.04
C LYS A 167 -6.98 -7.72 -11.27
N ILE A 168 -7.33 -6.49 -10.88
CA ILE A 168 -8.66 -5.91 -11.14
C ILE A 168 -8.93 -5.86 -12.64
N LYS A 169 -7.98 -5.35 -13.44
CA LYS A 169 -8.08 -5.33 -14.91
C LYS A 169 -8.38 -6.70 -15.53
N ARG A 170 -7.87 -7.79 -14.92
CA ARG A 170 -8.14 -9.17 -15.39
C ARG A 170 -9.53 -9.67 -14.99
N LYS A 171 -10.03 -9.25 -13.82
CA LYS A 171 -11.38 -9.60 -13.35
C LYS A 171 -12.44 -8.81 -14.13
N ASP A 172 -12.21 -7.52 -14.32
CA ASP A 172 -13.07 -6.59 -15.05
C ASP A 172 -12.20 -5.68 -15.92
N SER A 173 -12.40 -5.75 -17.24
CA SER A 173 -11.63 -4.96 -18.21
C SER A 173 -11.99 -3.47 -18.21
N ASP A 174 -13.10 -3.09 -17.57
CA ASP A 174 -13.53 -1.71 -17.48
C ASP A 174 -12.51 -0.84 -16.72
N ILE A 175 -12.10 0.25 -17.37
CA ILE A 175 -11.16 1.21 -16.81
C ILE A 175 -11.76 1.98 -15.63
N GLU A 176 -13.08 2.24 -15.65
CA GLU A 176 -13.76 2.98 -14.60
C GLU A 176 -13.77 2.18 -13.29
N THR A 177 -13.99 0.86 -13.37
CA THR A 177 -13.89 -0.06 -12.23
C THR A 177 -12.48 -0.05 -11.63
N ARG A 178 -11.44 -0.13 -12.47
CA ARG A 178 -10.03 -0.07 -12.00
C ARG A 178 -9.73 1.28 -11.34
N TYR A 179 -10.17 2.36 -11.96
CA TYR A 179 -9.95 3.73 -11.47
C TYR A 179 -10.70 3.99 -10.16
N THR A 180 -11.95 3.53 -10.04
CA THR A 180 -12.77 3.61 -8.82
C THR A 180 -12.16 2.81 -7.68
N THR A 181 -11.64 1.61 -7.98
CA THR A 181 -10.97 0.78 -6.97
C THR A 181 -9.67 1.45 -6.49
N PHE A 182 -8.90 2.05 -7.39
CA PHE A 182 -7.73 2.85 -7.01
C PHE A 182 -8.10 4.02 -6.09
N LYS A 183 -9.12 4.81 -6.46
CA LYS A 183 -9.64 5.92 -5.64
C LYS A 183 -10.05 5.44 -4.24
N THR A 184 -10.68 4.26 -4.17
CA THR A 184 -11.08 3.63 -2.92
C THR A 184 -9.87 3.32 -2.02
N ILE A 185 -8.81 2.73 -2.57
CA ILE A 185 -7.61 2.42 -1.80
C ILE A 185 -6.85 3.69 -1.39
N PHE A 186 -6.52 4.54 -2.35
CA PHE A 186 -5.54 5.61 -2.16
C PHE A 186 -6.13 6.86 -1.50
N PHE A 187 -7.39 7.20 -1.81
CA PHE A 187 -8.04 8.39 -1.26
C PHE A 187 -8.94 8.03 -0.08
N LEU A 188 -9.97 7.21 -0.33
CA LEU A 188 -10.99 6.91 0.67
C LEU A 188 -10.44 6.15 1.89
N ARG A 189 -9.46 5.25 1.69
CA ARG A 189 -8.88 4.42 2.76
C ARG A 189 -7.54 4.87 3.31
N PHE A 190 -6.92 5.87 2.69
CA PHE A 190 -5.58 6.28 3.06
C PHE A 190 -5.48 7.80 3.26
N LEU A 191 -5.52 8.60 2.20
CA LEU A 191 -5.32 10.05 2.32
C LEU A 191 -6.39 10.76 3.14
N PHE A 192 -7.68 10.48 2.92
CA PHE A 192 -8.75 11.14 3.67
C PHE A 192 -8.83 10.71 5.14
N PRO A 193 -8.69 9.42 5.49
CA PRO A 193 -8.49 9.03 6.88
C PRO A 193 -7.26 9.67 7.52
N ALA A 194 -6.14 9.78 6.80
CA ALA A 194 -4.95 10.44 7.31
C ALA A 194 -5.19 11.93 7.57
N LEU A 195 -5.95 12.61 6.71
CA LEU A 195 -6.33 14.02 6.90
C LEU A 195 -7.21 14.22 8.14
N ASN A 196 -8.18 13.33 8.38
CA ASN A 196 -8.98 13.33 9.62
C ASN A 196 -8.17 13.01 10.89
N HIS A 197 -6.99 12.42 10.74
CA HIS A 197 -6.05 12.10 11.83
C HIS A 197 -4.73 12.88 11.69
N ALA A 198 -4.82 14.12 11.21
CA ALA A 198 -3.67 14.95 10.90
C ALA A 198 -2.73 15.20 12.09
N GLU A 199 -3.22 15.06 13.33
CA GLU A 199 -2.42 15.22 14.55
C GLU A 199 -1.16 14.34 14.58
N LYS A 200 -1.19 13.21 13.87
CA LYS A 200 -0.07 12.27 13.75
C LYS A 200 1.05 12.79 12.86
N TYR A 201 0.74 13.66 11.89
CA TYR A 201 1.63 14.03 10.79
C TYR A 201 2.14 15.48 10.88
N ILE A 202 1.51 16.32 11.70
CA ILE A 202 1.96 17.69 11.97
C ILE A 202 3.11 17.73 12.99
N PRO A 203 3.97 18.78 12.95
CA PRO A 203 4.98 19.02 13.98
C PRO A 203 4.37 19.08 15.38
N SER A 204 5.12 18.63 16.39
CA SER A 204 4.58 18.51 17.76
C SER A 204 4.23 19.87 18.36
N GLU A 205 4.92 20.91 17.92
CA GLU A 205 4.77 22.30 18.35
C GLU A 205 3.41 22.88 17.95
N LEU A 206 2.86 22.44 16.81
CA LEU A 206 1.61 22.96 16.25
C LEU A 206 0.37 22.14 16.64
N ARG A 207 0.53 21.07 17.44
CA ARG A 207 -0.60 20.21 17.82
C ARG A 207 -1.66 20.92 18.65
N CYS A 208 -1.27 21.91 19.46
CA CYS A 208 -2.22 22.71 20.22
C CYS A 208 -3.03 23.63 19.31
N ASP A 209 -2.44 24.12 18.23
CA ASP A 209 -3.06 25.04 17.28
C ASP A 209 -3.98 24.33 16.28
N LEU A 210 -3.92 22.99 16.20
CA LEU A 210 -4.83 22.18 15.37
C LEU A 210 -6.30 22.47 15.65
N ILE A 211 -6.65 22.88 16.88
CA ILE A 211 -8.03 23.24 17.24
C ILE A 211 -8.60 24.36 16.35
N GLN A 212 -7.76 25.23 15.80
CA GLN A 212 -8.14 26.36 14.95
C GLN A 212 -8.74 25.90 13.60
N VAL A 213 -8.28 24.75 13.10
CA VAL A 213 -8.67 24.23 11.77
C VAL A 213 -9.38 22.88 11.84
N LYS A 214 -9.59 22.36 13.05
CA LYS A 214 -10.14 21.02 13.29
C LYS A 214 -11.50 20.81 12.62
N GLU A 215 -12.37 21.81 12.69
CA GLU A 215 -13.71 21.74 12.10
C GLU A 215 -13.71 21.97 10.57
N GLN A 216 -12.63 22.55 10.02
CA GLN A 216 -12.45 22.72 8.58
C GLN A 216 -12.05 21.40 7.89
N ILE A 217 -11.24 20.57 8.56
CA ILE A 217 -10.71 19.30 8.02
C ILE A 217 -11.81 18.35 7.49
N PRO A 218 -12.89 18.05 8.22
CA PRO A 218 -13.97 17.20 7.71
C PRO A 218 -14.65 17.75 6.46
N GLN A 219 -14.74 19.08 6.31
CA GLN A 219 -15.31 19.71 5.11
C GLN A 219 -14.36 19.55 3.92
N ILE A 220 -13.05 19.72 4.12
CA ILE A 220 -12.05 19.43 3.09
C ILE A 220 -12.13 17.97 2.65
N VAL A 221 -12.25 17.02 3.58
CA VAL A 221 -12.42 15.59 3.26
C VAL A 221 -13.71 15.36 2.47
N ARG A 222 -14.83 15.94 2.91
CA ARG A 222 -16.14 15.80 2.26
C ARG A 222 -16.10 16.30 0.81
N PHE A 223 -15.59 17.50 0.59
CA PHE A 223 -15.52 18.08 -0.75
C PHE A 223 -14.45 17.41 -1.61
N GLY A 224 -13.30 17.05 -1.03
CA GLY A 224 -12.31 16.20 -1.69
C GLY A 224 -12.90 14.88 -2.17
N GLN A 225 -13.76 14.23 -1.36
CA GLN A 225 -14.44 12.99 -1.75
C GLN A 225 -15.40 13.20 -2.92
N ILE A 226 -16.12 14.33 -2.99
CA ILE A 226 -16.97 14.68 -4.14
C ILE A 226 -16.11 14.78 -5.41
N VAL A 227 -15.00 15.51 -5.35
CA VAL A 227 -14.07 15.69 -6.47
C VAL A 227 -13.47 14.37 -6.92
N VAL A 228 -12.94 13.58 -5.97
CA VAL A 228 -12.33 12.27 -6.25
C VAL A 228 -13.37 11.32 -6.87
N ASN A 229 -14.60 11.29 -6.36
CA ASN A 229 -15.64 10.44 -6.92
C ASN A 229 -16.01 10.87 -8.36
N GLY A 230 -15.97 12.17 -8.66
CA GLY A 230 -16.16 12.70 -10.01
C GLY A 230 -17.55 12.44 -10.59
N LYS A 231 -18.55 12.13 -9.75
CA LYS A 231 -19.92 11.88 -10.22
C LYS A 231 -20.62 13.19 -10.52
N GLU A 232 -21.22 13.28 -11.70
CA GLU A 232 -22.16 14.33 -12.00
C GLU A 232 -23.27 14.34 -10.93
N SER A 233 -23.48 15.51 -10.35
CA SER A 233 -24.45 15.74 -9.30
C SER A 233 -25.36 16.87 -9.77
N ASP A 234 -26.67 16.72 -9.57
CA ASP A 234 -27.64 17.77 -9.91
C ASP A 234 -27.54 18.98 -8.98
N ASP A 235 -26.90 18.79 -7.82
CA ASP A 235 -26.63 19.83 -6.84
C ASP A 235 -25.62 20.87 -7.37
N GLN A 236 -26.04 22.14 -7.36
CA GLN A 236 -25.25 23.27 -7.89
C GLN A 236 -23.88 23.40 -7.18
N LEU A 237 -23.84 23.13 -5.87
CA LEU A 237 -22.62 23.16 -5.08
C LEU A 237 -21.61 22.11 -5.55
N SER A 238 -22.07 20.87 -5.74
CA SER A 238 -21.26 19.80 -6.29
C SER A 238 -20.72 20.14 -7.69
N LYS A 239 -21.54 20.75 -8.56
CA LYS A 239 -21.11 21.22 -9.90
C LYS A 239 -20.03 22.29 -9.81
N TYR A 240 -20.19 23.25 -8.89
CA TYR A 240 -19.20 24.30 -8.65
C TYR A 240 -17.84 23.71 -8.29
N ILE A 241 -17.82 22.85 -7.28
CA ILE A 241 -16.59 22.26 -6.75
C ILE A 241 -15.90 21.35 -7.77
N LEU A 242 -16.66 20.53 -8.50
CA LEU A 242 -16.10 19.69 -9.56
C LEU A 242 -15.40 20.51 -10.65
N LYS A 243 -15.94 21.69 -10.96
CA LYS A 243 -15.34 22.61 -11.94
C LYS A 243 -14.13 23.36 -11.37
N ALA A 244 -14.22 23.85 -10.14
CA ALA A 244 -13.19 24.67 -9.50
C ALA A 244 -11.97 23.85 -9.01
N CYS A 245 -12.17 22.59 -8.62
CA CYS A 245 -11.12 21.68 -8.15
C CYS A 245 -10.55 20.78 -9.27
N GLY A 246 -10.49 21.28 -10.50
CA GLY A 246 -9.84 20.60 -11.64
C GLY A 246 -8.43 20.07 -11.34
N PRO A 247 -7.56 20.80 -10.62
CA PRO A 247 -6.24 20.31 -10.22
C PRO A 247 -6.26 19.02 -9.40
N LEU A 248 -7.21 18.86 -8.46
CA LEU A 248 -7.33 17.63 -7.67
C LEU A 248 -7.77 16.46 -8.54
N SER A 249 -8.76 16.64 -9.41
CA SER A 249 -9.16 15.62 -10.40
C SER A 249 -7.98 15.16 -11.25
N LYS A 250 -7.16 16.12 -11.73
CA LYS A 250 -5.95 15.84 -12.51
C LYS A 250 -4.88 15.13 -11.68
N ALA A 251 -4.71 15.50 -10.41
CA ALA A 251 -3.80 14.80 -9.51
C ALA A 251 -4.22 13.34 -9.32
N VAL A 252 -5.50 13.04 -9.11
CA VAL A 252 -6.01 11.67 -8.98
C VAL A 252 -5.66 10.83 -10.21
N GLU A 253 -5.88 11.36 -11.42
CA GLU A 253 -5.48 10.71 -12.67
C GLU A 253 -3.95 10.51 -12.76
N THR A 254 -3.18 11.53 -12.38
CA THR A 254 -1.72 11.50 -12.41
C THR A 254 -1.16 10.42 -11.48
N VAL A 255 -1.68 10.34 -10.25
CA VAL A 255 -1.28 9.31 -9.27
C VAL A 255 -1.69 7.91 -9.74
N PHE A 256 -2.90 7.77 -10.28
CA PHE A 256 -3.34 6.49 -10.84
C PHE A 256 -2.41 6.01 -11.96
N ASN A 257 -2.07 6.90 -12.88
CA ASN A 257 -1.17 6.61 -13.98
C ASN A 257 0.23 6.28 -13.45
N TYR A 258 0.75 7.02 -12.47
CA TYR A 258 2.03 6.72 -11.81
C TYR A 258 2.10 5.28 -11.31
N PHE A 259 1.06 4.79 -10.61
CA PHE A 259 1.04 3.41 -10.12
C PHE A 259 0.85 2.38 -11.24
N CYS A 260 -0.03 2.66 -12.21
CA CYS A 260 -0.33 1.73 -13.29
C CYS A 260 0.82 1.61 -14.32
N SER A 261 1.56 2.68 -14.57
CA SER A 261 2.74 2.70 -15.45
C SER A 261 4.04 2.31 -14.74
N PHE A 262 3.96 1.93 -13.46
CA PHE A 262 5.14 1.61 -12.66
C PHE A 262 5.87 0.39 -13.23
N SER A 263 6.92 0.64 -14.00
CA SER A 263 7.81 -0.39 -14.51
C SER A 263 8.96 -0.57 -13.52
N SER A 264 9.07 -1.76 -12.95
CA SER A 264 10.15 -2.08 -12.01
C SER A 264 11.47 -2.22 -12.78
N HIS A 265 12.12 -1.11 -13.08
CA HIS A 265 13.49 -1.07 -13.63
C HIS A 265 14.55 -0.95 -12.52
N ARG A 266 14.15 -0.99 -11.23
CA ARG A 266 15.08 -0.95 -10.09
C ARG A 266 15.17 -2.34 -9.45
N PRO A 267 16.39 -2.77 -9.06
CA PRO A 267 16.63 -4.10 -8.54
C PRO A 267 15.69 -4.40 -7.37
N LYS A 268 15.15 -5.63 -7.34
CA LYS A 268 14.39 -6.16 -6.19
C LYS A 268 15.17 -5.81 -4.92
N GLU A 269 14.56 -5.06 -4.01
CA GLU A 269 15.17 -4.74 -2.71
C GLU A 269 15.56 -6.05 -2.02
N LEU A 270 16.87 -6.28 -1.93
CA LEU A 270 17.45 -7.38 -1.18
C LEU A 270 17.37 -6.99 0.30
N SER A 271 16.25 -7.29 0.94
CA SER A 271 16.22 -7.35 2.40
C SER A 271 17.12 -8.52 2.80
N GLY A 272 18.24 -8.23 3.46
CA GLY A 272 19.12 -9.27 4.01
C GLY A 272 18.33 -10.15 4.99
N ILE A 273 18.57 -11.46 4.97
CA ILE A 273 17.94 -12.39 5.90
C ILE A 273 18.57 -12.19 7.28
N ASN A 274 17.88 -11.51 8.18
CA ASN A 274 18.29 -11.38 9.58
C ASN A 274 17.62 -12.48 10.43
N PHE A 275 18.34 -13.57 10.65
CA PHE A 275 17.82 -14.74 11.38
C PHE A 275 17.46 -14.44 12.85
N LYS A 276 18.22 -13.55 13.52
CA LYS A 276 17.93 -13.18 14.91
C LYS A 276 16.60 -12.42 15.00
N GLU A 277 16.41 -11.47 14.09
CA GLU A 277 15.17 -10.72 13.96
C GLU A 277 14.00 -11.63 13.58
N GLN A 278 14.19 -12.57 12.64
CA GLN A 278 13.20 -13.59 12.32
C GLN A 278 12.79 -14.39 13.55
N GLN A 279 13.74 -14.84 14.38
CA GLN A 279 13.44 -15.60 15.59
C GLN A 279 12.67 -14.79 16.64
N LEU A 280 13.07 -13.53 16.85
CA LEU A 280 12.42 -12.62 17.78
C LEU A 280 10.98 -12.37 17.35
N LEU A 281 10.75 -11.99 16.10
CA LEU A 281 9.41 -11.72 15.55
C LEU A 281 8.55 -12.99 15.50
N THR A 282 9.16 -14.16 15.29
CA THR A 282 8.46 -15.46 15.41
C THR A 282 7.98 -15.70 16.84
N THR A 283 8.83 -15.42 17.84
CA THR A 283 8.47 -15.58 19.24
C THR A 283 7.37 -14.59 19.63
N GLU A 284 7.46 -13.36 19.13
CA GLU A 284 6.47 -12.32 19.33
C GLU A 284 5.12 -12.73 18.74
N ILE A 285 5.03 -13.11 17.46
CA ILE A 285 3.75 -13.49 16.84
C ILE A 285 3.11 -14.70 17.53
N LEU A 286 3.91 -15.68 17.96
CA LEU A 286 3.40 -16.83 18.72
C LEU A 286 2.88 -16.43 20.11
N SER A 287 3.53 -15.45 20.76
CA SER A 287 3.05 -14.92 22.04
C SER A 287 1.69 -14.23 21.91
N PHE A 288 1.42 -13.56 20.78
CA PHE A 288 0.13 -12.95 20.46
C PHE A 288 -0.96 -13.98 20.15
N ILE A 289 -0.60 -15.11 19.53
CA ILE A 289 -1.55 -16.19 19.22
C ILE A 289 -1.93 -16.99 20.47
N LYS A 290 -1.01 -17.14 21.41
CA LYS A 290 -1.17 -18.00 22.60
C LYS A 290 -2.47 -17.77 23.38
N PRO A 291 -2.94 -16.54 23.66
CA PRO A 291 -4.22 -16.29 24.32
C PRO A 291 -5.45 -16.76 23.52
N PHE A 292 -5.32 -16.91 22.19
CA PHE A 292 -6.40 -17.25 21.27
C PHE A 292 -6.36 -18.70 20.80
N LEU A 293 -5.54 -19.56 21.42
CA LEU A 293 -5.31 -20.92 20.95
C LEU A 293 -6.57 -21.77 20.81
N SER A 294 -7.58 -21.56 21.68
CA SER A 294 -8.87 -22.25 21.58
C SER A 294 -9.60 -21.90 20.28
N GLN A 295 -9.62 -20.61 19.90
CA GLN A 295 -10.26 -20.15 18.67
C GLN A 295 -9.51 -20.63 17.42
N PHE A 296 -8.17 -20.63 17.48
CA PHE A 296 -7.35 -21.19 16.41
C PHE A 296 -7.56 -22.70 16.27
N LYS A 297 -7.71 -23.42 17.39
CA LYS A 297 -8.04 -24.85 17.39
C LYS A 297 -9.37 -25.10 16.68
N GLU A 298 -10.43 -24.46 17.16
CA GLU A 298 -11.77 -24.60 16.60
C GLU A 298 -11.78 -24.35 15.09
N HIS A 299 -11.23 -23.22 14.65
CA HIS A 299 -11.25 -22.86 13.24
C HIS A 299 -10.41 -23.79 12.34
N LEU A 300 -9.26 -24.26 12.82
CA LEU A 300 -8.42 -25.19 12.08
C LEU A 300 -9.02 -26.60 12.06
N GLU A 301 -9.65 -27.04 13.15
CA GLU A 301 -10.32 -28.34 13.23
C GLU A 301 -11.53 -28.42 12.30
N GLU A 302 -12.37 -27.37 12.29
CA GLU A 302 -13.48 -27.22 11.34
C GLU A 302 -13.02 -27.26 9.88
N SER A 303 -11.83 -26.74 9.62
CA SER A 303 -11.24 -26.70 8.27
C SER A 303 -10.44 -27.96 7.93
N GLY A 304 -10.45 -29.00 8.76
CA GLY A 304 -9.72 -30.26 8.54
C GLY A 304 -8.19 -30.16 8.69
N ASN A 305 -7.68 -29.13 9.36
CA ASN A 305 -6.26 -28.77 9.45
C ASN A 305 -5.63 -29.08 10.82
N ASN A 306 -5.97 -30.23 11.40
CA ASN A 306 -5.53 -30.65 12.74
C ASN A 306 -4.00 -30.75 12.87
N GLU A 307 -3.31 -31.14 11.78
CA GLU A 307 -1.85 -31.23 11.77
C GLU A 307 -1.20 -29.85 11.91
N LEU A 308 -1.74 -28.83 11.25
CA LEU A 308 -1.25 -27.45 11.38
C LEU A 308 -1.46 -26.92 12.80
N PHE A 309 -2.59 -27.25 13.44
CA PHE A 309 -2.82 -26.89 14.84
C PHE A 309 -1.81 -27.57 15.77
N ARG A 310 -1.53 -28.87 15.60
CA ARG A 310 -0.52 -29.58 16.38
C ARG A 310 0.86 -28.94 16.24
N LYS A 311 1.26 -28.61 15.00
CA LYS A 311 2.52 -27.89 14.73
C LYS A 311 2.57 -26.54 15.46
N LEU A 312 1.52 -25.73 15.36
CA LEU A 312 1.41 -24.45 16.09
C LEU A 312 1.56 -24.67 17.61
N PHE A 313 0.82 -25.63 18.16
CA PHE A 313 0.81 -25.91 19.58
C PHE A 313 2.18 -26.37 20.10
N ASP A 314 2.86 -27.25 19.37
CA ASP A 314 4.20 -27.73 19.70
C ASP A 314 5.23 -26.60 19.70
N LEU A 315 5.14 -25.68 18.72
CA LEU A 315 6.02 -24.52 18.65
C LEU A 315 5.83 -23.58 19.85
N ILE A 316 4.58 -23.29 20.22
CA ILE A 316 4.28 -22.46 21.40
C ILE A 316 4.76 -23.13 22.69
N LYS A 317 4.68 -24.46 22.78
CA LYS A 317 5.19 -25.23 23.92
C LYS A 317 6.72 -25.17 24.00
N ARG A 318 7.42 -25.35 22.88
CA ARG A 318 8.89 -25.24 22.79
C ARG A 318 9.40 -23.83 23.14
N GLY A 319 8.65 -22.79 22.80
CA GLY A 319 8.94 -21.40 23.16
C GLY A 319 8.89 -21.07 24.66
N LYS A 320 8.50 -22.01 25.55
CA LYS A 320 8.47 -21.81 27.01
C LYS A 320 9.81 -22.09 27.71
N THR A 321 10.79 -22.68 27.04
CA THR A 321 12.13 -22.91 27.59
C THR A 321 13.15 -22.06 26.84
N PRO A 322 13.77 -21.03 27.46
CA PRO A 322 15.00 -20.50 26.93
C PRO A 322 16.07 -21.56 27.19
N GLN A 323 16.28 -22.49 26.25
CA GLN A 323 17.58 -23.12 26.18
C GLN A 323 18.55 -21.97 25.90
N LYS A 324 19.46 -21.73 26.86
CA LYS A 324 20.66 -20.92 26.65
C LYS A 324 21.15 -21.21 25.23
N PRO A 325 21.54 -20.20 24.44
CA PRO A 325 22.25 -20.47 23.20
C PRO A 325 23.59 -21.07 23.62
N THR A 326 23.65 -22.40 23.75
CA THR A 326 24.86 -23.14 23.44
C THR A 326 25.27 -22.65 22.05
N LEU A 327 26.55 -22.36 21.86
CA LEU A 327 27.12 -22.11 20.53
C LEU A 327 26.94 -23.41 19.71
N GLU A 328 25.71 -23.66 19.28
CA GLU A 328 25.37 -24.82 18.46
C GLU A 328 25.73 -24.44 17.04
N LEU A 329 26.63 -25.24 16.47
CA LEU A 329 26.97 -25.21 15.06
C LEU A 329 25.73 -25.46 14.18
N GLU A 330 24.65 -26.06 14.73
CA GLU A 330 23.40 -26.33 14.01
C GLU A 330 22.66 -25.06 13.54
N PRO A 331 22.37 -24.05 14.38
CA PRO A 331 21.85 -22.76 13.93
C PRO A 331 22.71 -22.10 12.85
N LEU A 332 24.04 -22.21 12.95
CA LEU A 332 24.96 -21.64 11.96
C LEU A 332 24.93 -22.41 10.65
N GLU A 333 24.98 -23.75 10.69
CA GLU A 333 24.90 -24.64 9.54
C GLU A 333 23.53 -24.55 8.84
N TYR A 334 22.46 -24.46 9.63
CA TYR A 334 21.10 -24.23 9.16
C TYR A 334 20.95 -22.85 8.49
N SER A 335 21.48 -21.79 9.12
CA SER A 335 21.50 -20.44 8.54
C SER A 335 22.33 -20.40 7.26
N THR A 336 23.44 -21.13 7.23
CA THR A 336 24.31 -21.26 6.06
C THR A 336 23.59 -22.01 4.93
N LYS A 337 22.85 -23.10 5.22
CA LYS A 337 22.06 -23.83 4.23
C LYS A 337 20.89 -23.00 3.68
N LYS A 338 20.18 -22.23 4.52
CA LYS A 338 19.07 -21.37 4.07
C LYS A 338 19.60 -20.19 3.25
N LEU A 339 20.67 -19.55 3.72
CA LEU A 339 21.36 -18.49 2.98
C LEU A 339 21.90 -19.01 1.66
N HIS A 340 22.52 -20.18 1.65
CA HIS A 340 22.99 -20.84 0.44
C HIS A 340 21.84 -21.13 -0.53
N LYS A 341 20.74 -21.75 -0.08
CA LYS A 341 19.56 -22.01 -0.92
C LYS A 341 18.96 -20.72 -1.50
N TYR A 342 18.87 -19.68 -0.68
CA TYR A 342 18.42 -18.36 -1.11
C TYR A 342 19.36 -17.75 -2.17
N LEU A 343 20.66 -17.75 -1.90
CA LEU A 343 21.69 -17.26 -2.82
C LEU A 343 21.68 -18.04 -4.14
N MET A 344 21.54 -19.37 -4.10
CA MET A 344 21.48 -20.21 -5.31
C MET A 344 20.22 -19.93 -6.12
N LYS A 345 19.05 -19.80 -5.48
CA LYS A 345 17.83 -19.37 -6.16
C LYS A 345 18.01 -17.97 -6.78
N ARG A 346 18.66 -17.05 -6.06
CA ARG A 346 18.90 -15.69 -6.55
C ARG A 346 19.88 -15.65 -7.72
N ILE A 347 20.92 -16.47 -7.69
CA ILE A 347 21.84 -16.64 -8.82
C ILE A 347 21.07 -17.10 -10.05
N GLU A 348 20.13 -18.02 -9.90
CA GLU A 348 19.31 -18.49 -11.02
C GLU A 348 18.39 -17.39 -11.58
N GLU A 349 17.75 -16.63 -10.70
CA GLU A 349 16.96 -15.46 -11.12
C GLU A 349 17.82 -14.40 -11.83
N LEU A 350 19.04 -14.15 -11.33
CA LEU A 350 19.98 -13.20 -11.94
C LEU A 350 20.48 -13.67 -13.30
N LYS A 351 20.66 -14.99 -13.50
CA LYS A 351 20.98 -15.54 -14.83
C LYS A 351 19.87 -15.27 -15.83
N ILE A 352 18.62 -15.57 -15.45
CA ILE A 352 17.44 -15.30 -16.31
C ILE A 352 17.35 -13.80 -16.66
N GLU A 353 17.56 -12.94 -15.67
CA GLU A 353 17.56 -11.49 -15.85
C GLU A 353 18.70 -11.03 -16.77
N ASN A 354 19.90 -11.59 -16.61
CA ASN A 354 21.06 -11.28 -17.44
C ASN A 354 20.89 -11.78 -18.89
N ASP A 355 20.28 -12.96 -19.08
CA ASP A 355 19.95 -13.49 -20.40
C ASP A 355 18.92 -12.61 -21.12
N TYR A 356 17.92 -12.13 -20.39
CA TYR A 356 16.96 -11.16 -20.89
C TYR A 356 17.64 -9.86 -21.34
N TYR A 357 18.49 -9.27 -20.50
CA TYR A 357 19.22 -8.05 -20.85
C TYR A 357 20.20 -8.26 -22.02
N SER A 358 20.88 -9.40 -22.06
CA SER A 358 21.78 -9.77 -23.15
C SER A 358 21.02 -9.88 -24.48
N THR A 359 19.81 -10.41 -24.45
CA THR A 359 18.93 -10.47 -25.63
C THR A 359 18.51 -9.08 -26.08
N ARG A 360 18.07 -8.24 -25.13
CA ARG A 360 17.68 -6.84 -25.39
C ARG A 360 18.81 -6.00 -26.01
N ILE A 361 20.03 -6.19 -25.52
CA ILE A 361 21.23 -5.49 -26.04
C ILE A 361 21.50 -5.90 -27.49
N LYS A 362 21.34 -7.19 -27.83
CA LYS A 362 21.49 -7.67 -29.22
C LYS A 362 20.44 -7.07 -30.15
N GLU A 363 19.18 -6.99 -29.69
CA GLU A 363 18.09 -6.35 -30.43
C GLU A 363 18.42 -4.87 -30.72
N PHE A 364 18.80 -4.11 -29.69
CA PHE A 364 19.20 -2.71 -29.87
C PHE A 364 20.41 -2.54 -30.79
N HIS A 365 21.39 -3.44 -30.72
CA HIS A 365 22.54 -3.39 -31.62
C HIS A 365 22.12 -3.58 -33.08
N ASN A 366 21.15 -4.46 -33.34
CA ASN A 366 20.60 -4.68 -34.67
C ASN A 366 19.81 -3.45 -35.16
N ASP A 367 18.99 -2.84 -34.30
CA ASP A 367 18.25 -1.62 -34.61
C ASP A 367 19.19 -0.45 -34.95
N ILE A 368 20.27 -0.28 -34.18
CA ILE A 368 21.31 0.71 -34.46
C ILE A 368 21.96 0.45 -35.84
N LYS A 369 22.23 -0.81 -36.18
CA LYS A 369 22.80 -1.16 -37.48
C LYS A 369 21.86 -0.82 -38.64
N ILE A 370 20.57 -1.10 -38.49
CA ILE A 370 19.52 -0.74 -39.47
C ILE A 370 19.43 0.78 -39.62
N MET A 371 19.38 1.51 -38.50
CA MET A 371 19.33 2.97 -38.52
C MET A 371 20.55 3.59 -39.21
N ARG A 372 21.77 3.09 -38.94
CA ARG A 372 23.00 3.55 -39.62
C ARG A 372 22.91 3.35 -41.13
N PHE A 373 22.46 2.17 -41.57
CA PHE A 373 22.27 1.88 -43.00
C PHE A 373 21.27 2.84 -43.67
N ILE A 374 20.14 3.13 -43.00
CA ILE A 374 19.15 4.09 -43.50
C ILE A 374 19.76 5.49 -43.62
N ILE A 375 20.49 5.95 -42.59
CA ILE A 375 21.15 7.26 -42.58
C ILE A 375 22.15 7.36 -43.73
N GLU A 376 23.00 6.35 -43.94
CA GLU A 376 23.96 6.31 -45.05
C GLU A 376 23.27 6.43 -46.41
N LYS A 377 22.17 5.68 -46.63
CA LYS A 377 21.40 5.73 -47.88
C LYS A 377 20.73 7.08 -48.12
N VAL A 378 20.21 7.71 -47.07
CA VAL A 378 19.60 9.05 -47.17
C VAL A 378 20.68 10.11 -47.48
N SER A 379 21.86 10.00 -46.88
CA SER A 379 22.98 10.91 -47.15
C SER A 379 23.49 10.79 -48.59
N GLN A 380 23.68 9.56 -49.10
CA GLN A 380 24.06 9.32 -50.50
C GLN A 380 23.04 9.90 -51.49
N LYS A 381 21.74 9.77 -51.19
CA LYS A 381 20.68 10.31 -52.06
C LYS A 381 20.67 11.85 -52.08
N LYS A 382 21.06 12.51 -50.99
CA LYS A 382 21.21 13.97 -50.93
C LYS A 382 22.42 14.48 -51.73
N GLU A 383 23.50 13.72 -51.79
CA GLU A 383 24.67 14.07 -52.61
C GLU A 383 24.40 13.93 -54.11
N CYS A 384 23.58 12.95 -54.54
CA CYS A 384 23.18 12.82 -55.94
C CYS A 384 22.13 13.88 -56.40
N LEU A 385 21.57 14.66 -55.48
CA LEU A 385 20.59 15.72 -55.77
C LEU A 385 21.20 17.14 -55.70
N LYS A 386 22.50 17.24 -55.42
CA LYS A 386 23.32 18.45 -55.63
C LYS A 386 24.11 18.29 -56.92
#